data_AF-A0A2E3Y2I5-F1
#
_entry.id   AF-A0A2E3Y2I5-F1
#
_cell.length_a   1.000
_cell.length_b   1.000
_cell.length_c   1.000
_cell.angle_alpha   90.00
_cell.angle_beta   90.00
_cell.angle_gamma   90.00
#
_symmetry.space_group_name_H-M   'P 1'
#
loop_
_entity.id
_entity.type
_entity.pdbx_description
1 polymer ?
#
loop_
_entity_poly.entity_id
_entity_poly.type
_entity_poly.pdbx_seq_one_letter_code
_entity_poly.pdbx_strand_id
1 'polypeptide(L)'
;MDEFNFKSLESLASELKEGVFKIKSRALSSEDILSLLSSSRQLHERLAILQYLLEKNQNKETVSEKKKGEESTNVEENQINLIDVIVEEEAKTEKGDIKISNEFKSVNEIHSNSPQTSLADQFGQQPISDLTKEIGINEKYLITENLFSGDSKAYSTAIKELNEFQNINQASDFLKNSLSKKHNWNPKSNQLKRLINLVERRYQNK
;
A
#
# COMPACT_ATOMS: atom_id res chain seq x y z
N MET A 1 20.51 -5.95 8.96
CA MET A 1 19.04 -5.92 8.85
C MET A 1 18.52 -6.19 10.23
N ASP A 2 17.88 -5.21 10.86
CA ASP A 2 17.28 -5.42 12.17
C ASP A 2 15.93 -6.13 11.96
N GLU A 3 15.84 -7.38 12.40
CA GLU A 3 14.59 -8.13 12.44
C GLU A 3 13.56 -7.36 13.25
N PHE A 4 12.40 -7.09 12.66
CA PHE A 4 11.22 -6.58 13.38
C PHE A 4 10.69 -7.67 14.31
N ASN A 5 11.35 -7.86 15.44
CA ASN A 5 10.87 -8.65 16.56
C ASN A 5 9.70 -7.90 17.21
N PHE A 6 8.47 -8.21 16.81
CA PHE A 6 7.28 -7.68 17.46
C PHE A 6 7.16 -8.26 18.87
N LYS A 7 7.58 -7.51 19.88
CA LYS A 7 7.45 -7.90 21.30
C LYS A 7 5.98 -8.20 21.64
N SER A 8 5.72 -9.25 22.41
CA SER A 8 4.35 -9.54 22.89
C SER A 8 3.87 -8.43 23.84
N LEU A 9 2.55 -8.32 24.05
CA LEU A 9 1.99 -7.30 24.95
C LEU A 9 2.52 -7.47 26.38
N GLU A 10 2.71 -8.71 26.81
CA GLU A 10 3.25 -9.11 28.10
C GLU A 10 4.73 -8.72 28.22
N SER A 11 5.50 -8.87 27.14
CA SER A 11 6.90 -8.46 27.07
C SER A 11 7.02 -6.94 27.16
N LEU A 12 6.19 -6.18 26.41
CA LEU A 12 6.17 -4.71 26.48
C LEU A 12 5.80 -4.20 27.86
N ALA A 13 4.79 -4.80 28.50
CA ALA A 13 4.38 -4.44 29.86
C ALA A 13 5.50 -4.72 30.88
N SER A 14 6.23 -5.82 30.72
CA SER A 14 7.34 -6.20 31.60
C SER A 14 8.54 -5.25 31.44
N GLU A 15 8.89 -4.89 30.21
CA GLU A 15 9.97 -3.94 29.94
C GLU A 15 9.64 -2.52 30.42
N LEU A 16 8.40 -2.06 30.19
CA LEU A 16 7.95 -0.77 30.72
C LEU A 16 7.99 -0.76 32.25
N LYS A 17 7.55 -1.86 32.89
CA LYS A 17 7.64 -2.03 34.34
C LYS A 17 9.09 -1.97 34.81
N GLU A 18 9.99 -2.72 34.19
CA GLU A 18 11.42 -2.72 34.54
C GLU A 18 12.08 -1.35 34.33
N GLY A 19 11.81 -0.70 33.21
CA GLY A 19 12.33 0.65 32.94
C GLY A 19 11.80 1.68 33.93
N VAL A 20 10.54 1.59 34.36
CA VAL A 20 9.99 2.42 35.45
C VAL A 20 10.69 2.13 36.78
N PHE A 21 11.07 0.89 37.07
CA PHE A 21 11.88 0.57 38.25
C PHE A 21 13.29 1.17 38.16
N LYS A 22 13.94 1.11 36.99
CA LYS A 22 15.24 1.75 36.74
C LYS A 22 15.18 3.28 36.89
N ILE A 23 14.07 3.90 36.47
CA ILE A 23 13.81 5.33 36.70
C ILE A 23 13.80 5.63 38.21
N LYS A 24 13.07 4.82 38.99
CA LYS A 24 12.97 4.99 40.45
C LYS A 24 14.29 4.76 41.18
N SER A 25 15.13 3.85 40.69
CA SER A 25 16.45 3.59 41.28
C SER A 25 17.54 4.57 40.82
N ARG A 26 17.20 5.58 40.00
CA ARG A 26 18.11 6.62 39.48
C ARG A 26 19.28 6.08 38.64
N ALA A 27 19.17 4.84 38.15
CA ALA A 27 20.13 4.18 37.28
C ALA A 27 19.64 4.23 35.83
N LEU A 28 19.56 5.43 35.24
CA LEU A 28 19.12 5.59 33.86
C LEU A 28 20.32 5.74 32.91
N SER A 29 20.42 4.85 31.92
CA SER A 29 21.22 5.11 30.72
C SER A 29 20.36 5.76 29.63
N SER A 30 20.99 6.44 28.67
CA SER A 30 20.30 6.98 27.49
C SER A 30 19.65 5.87 26.65
N GLU A 31 20.24 4.69 26.64
CA GLU A 31 19.73 3.52 25.93
C GLU A 31 18.45 2.98 26.58
N ASP A 32 18.42 2.93 27.92
CA ASP A 32 17.22 2.50 28.66
C ASP A 32 16.03 3.44 28.41
N ILE A 33 16.28 4.75 28.27
CA ILE A 33 15.25 5.74 27.95
C ILE A 33 14.70 5.53 26.54
N LEU A 34 15.58 5.31 25.56
CA LEU A 34 15.17 5.05 24.17
C LEU A 34 14.36 3.77 24.06
N SER A 35 14.81 2.70 24.74
CA SER A 35 14.08 1.44 24.82
C SER A 35 12.69 1.64 25.44
N LEU A 36 12.59 2.38 26.56
CA LEU A 36 11.32 2.68 27.22
C LEU A 36 10.37 3.50 26.32
N LEU A 37 10.89 4.51 25.61
CA LEU A 37 10.11 5.29 24.65
C LEU A 37 9.60 4.41 23.50
N SER A 38 10.43 3.49 23.00
CA SER A 38 10.04 2.56 21.94
C SER A 38 8.91 1.62 22.41
N SER A 39 9.04 1.04 23.61
CA SER A 39 8.05 0.12 24.17
C SER A 39 6.75 0.84 24.53
N SER A 40 6.82 2.11 24.98
CA SER A 40 5.66 2.95 25.25
C SER A 40 4.90 3.29 23.96
N ARG A 41 5.61 3.64 22.89
CA ARG A 41 5.02 3.91 21.57
C ARG A 41 4.32 2.67 21.03
N GLN A 42 4.97 1.51 21.06
CA GLN A 42 4.39 0.25 20.59
C GLN A 42 3.13 -0.14 21.38
N LEU A 43 3.13 0.05 22.70
CA LEU A 43 1.94 -0.20 23.52
C LEU A 43 0.79 0.75 23.15
N HIS A 44 1.08 2.04 22.99
CA HIS A 44 0.08 3.03 22.61
C HIS A 44 -0.58 2.70 21.26
N GLU A 45 0.22 2.37 20.25
CA GLU A 45 -0.29 2.00 18.92
C GLU A 45 -1.24 0.79 18.99
N ARG A 46 -0.89 -0.24 19.77
CA ARG A 46 -1.76 -1.42 19.96
C ARG A 46 -3.04 -1.09 20.71
N LEU A 47 -2.96 -0.28 21.77
CA LEU A 47 -4.14 0.15 22.51
C LEU A 47 -5.08 1.00 21.67
N ALA A 48 -4.55 1.87 20.80
CA ALA A 48 -5.34 2.68 19.88
C ALA A 48 -6.15 1.79 18.90
N ILE A 49 -5.54 0.72 18.38
CA ILE A 49 -6.24 -0.24 17.52
C ILE A 49 -7.33 -0.97 18.31
N LEU A 50 -7.04 -1.44 19.53
CA LEU A 50 -8.04 -2.09 20.38
C LEU A 50 -9.21 -1.17 20.72
N GLN A 51 -8.93 0.11 21.04
CA GLN A 51 -9.96 1.11 21.26
C GLN A 51 -10.87 1.26 20.03
N TYR A 52 -10.27 1.41 18.85
CA TYR A 52 -11.02 1.49 17.60
C TYR A 52 -11.90 0.25 17.36
N LEU A 53 -11.37 -0.96 17.62
CA LEU A 53 -12.13 -2.19 17.47
C LEU A 53 -13.30 -2.28 18.47
N LEU A 54 -13.10 -1.82 19.71
CA LEU A 54 -14.17 -1.77 20.71
C LEU A 54 -15.27 -0.78 20.31
N GLU A 55 -14.91 0.43 19.86
CA GLU A 55 -15.87 1.43 19.38
C GLU A 55 -16.66 0.94 18.16
N LYS A 56 -15.99 0.25 17.23
CA LYS A 56 -16.64 -0.37 16.06
C LYS A 56 -17.63 -1.47 16.48
N ASN A 57 -17.31 -2.25 17.52
CA ASN A 57 -18.20 -3.30 18.02
C ASN A 57 -19.40 -2.74 18.80
N GLN A 58 -19.25 -1.65 19.57
CA GLN A 58 -20.38 -0.99 20.25
C GLN A 58 -21.38 -0.35 19.27
N ASN A 59 -20.91 0.13 18.11
CA ASN A 59 -21.79 0.62 17.03
C ASN A 59 -22.58 -0.50 16.31
N LYS A 60 -22.29 -1.80 16.56
CA LYS A 60 -23.12 -2.91 16.05
C LYS A 60 -24.32 -3.21 16.95
N GLU A 61 -24.22 -3.01 18.27
CA GLU A 61 -25.32 -3.30 19.21
C GLU A 61 -26.42 -2.20 19.21
N THR A 62 -26.09 -0.97 18.81
CA THR A 62 -27.03 0.16 18.74
C THR A 62 -27.90 0.19 17.48
N VAL A 63 -27.71 -0.74 16.53
CA VAL A 63 -28.44 -0.78 15.25
C VAL A 63 -29.54 -1.86 15.21
N SER A 64 -29.77 -2.61 16.29
CA SER A 64 -30.72 -3.74 16.28
C SER A 64 -32.21 -3.36 16.36
N GLU A 65 -32.60 -2.08 16.46
CA GLU A 65 -34.00 -1.67 16.29
C GLU A 65 -34.16 -0.63 15.16
N LYS A 66 -34.78 -1.09 14.07
CA LYS A 66 -35.19 -0.37 12.84
C LYS A 66 -34.15 -0.29 11.71
N LYS A 67 -33.98 -1.40 10.97
CA LYS A 67 -34.78 -1.72 9.76
C LYS A 67 -34.25 -2.99 9.11
N LYS A 68 -35.15 -3.96 8.96
CA LYS A 68 -35.02 -5.18 8.17
C LYS A 68 -34.95 -4.82 6.68
N GLY A 69 -33.95 -5.32 5.96
CA GLY A 69 -33.88 -5.23 4.50
C GLY A 69 -32.48 -5.49 3.93
N GLU A 70 -32.19 -6.77 3.70
CA GLU A 70 -31.17 -7.34 2.81
C GLU A 70 -29.72 -7.45 3.33
N GLU A 71 -29.47 -8.62 3.92
CA GLU A 71 -28.17 -9.28 3.97
C GLU A 71 -27.68 -9.58 2.54
N SER A 72 -26.43 -9.27 2.28
CA SER A 72 -25.59 -10.08 1.40
C SER A 72 -24.35 -10.44 2.18
N THR A 73 -24.31 -11.67 2.64
CA THR A 73 -23.12 -12.38 3.08
C THR A 73 -22.10 -12.38 1.95
N ASN A 74 -21.01 -11.62 2.07
CA ASN A 74 -19.78 -11.92 1.36
C ASN A 74 -18.62 -11.68 2.32
N VAL A 75 -18.19 -12.76 2.94
CA VAL A 75 -16.90 -12.81 3.63
C VAL A 75 -15.87 -12.70 2.52
N GLU A 76 -15.23 -11.54 2.37
CA GLU A 76 -14.18 -11.33 1.37
C GLU A 76 -13.06 -12.36 1.61
N GLU A 77 -12.98 -13.38 0.74
CA GLU A 77 -12.00 -14.48 0.74
C GLU A 77 -10.53 -14.02 0.60
N ASN A 78 -10.26 -12.72 0.55
CA ASN A 78 -8.93 -12.16 0.32
C ASN A 78 -8.25 -11.63 1.58
N GLN A 79 -8.82 -11.84 2.77
CA GLN A 79 -8.11 -11.62 4.02
C GLN A 79 -7.31 -12.86 4.37
N ILE A 80 -6.02 -12.85 4.01
CA ILE A 80 -5.07 -13.86 4.44
C ILE A 80 -4.91 -13.69 5.96
N ASN A 81 -5.30 -14.70 6.76
CA ASN A 81 -4.87 -14.80 8.15
C ASN A 81 -3.34 -14.92 8.15
N LEU A 82 -2.63 -13.85 8.49
CA LEU A 82 -1.16 -13.79 8.49
C LEU A 82 -0.48 -14.83 9.40
N ILE A 83 -1.24 -15.55 10.23
CA ILE A 83 -0.74 -16.57 11.15
C ILE A 83 -0.50 -17.93 10.45
N ASP A 84 -1.16 -18.22 9.32
CA ASP A 84 -1.16 -19.57 8.69
C ASP A 84 -0.17 -19.73 7.51
N VAL A 85 0.51 -18.68 7.06
CA VAL A 85 1.43 -18.74 5.88
C VAL A 85 2.90 -18.90 6.26
N ILE A 86 3.26 -18.80 7.55
CA ILE A 86 4.62 -19.07 8.00
C ILE A 86 4.79 -20.59 8.16
N VAL A 87 4.92 -21.29 7.03
CA VAL A 87 5.62 -22.58 7.02
C VAL A 87 7.11 -22.25 7.02
N GLU A 88 7.77 -22.59 8.12
CA GLU A 88 9.23 -22.59 8.23
C GLU A 88 9.82 -23.58 7.20
N GLU A 89 10.19 -23.08 6.02
CA GLU A 89 11.14 -23.79 5.14
C GLU A 89 12.55 -23.26 5.38
N GLU A 90 13.39 -24.11 5.97
CA GLU A 90 14.84 -23.91 6.08
C GLU A 90 15.49 -24.04 4.69
N ALA A 91 15.89 -22.92 4.08
CA ALA A 91 16.69 -22.93 2.86
C ALA A 91 18.18 -23.15 3.18
N LYS A 92 18.72 -24.30 2.76
CA LYS A 92 20.17 -24.60 2.73
C LYS A 92 20.91 -23.65 1.79
N THR A 93 21.94 -22.99 2.30
CA THR A 93 22.86 -22.14 1.52
C THR A 93 23.90 -22.97 0.76
N GLU A 94 23.89 -22.90 -0.57
CA GLU A 94 25.03 -23.28 -1.42
C GLU A 94 25.93 -22.07 -1.69
N LYS A 95 27.24 -22.24 -1.50
CA LYS A 95 28.28 -21.23 -1.74
C LYS A 95 28.68 -21.25 -3.21
N GLY A 96 28.52 -20.14 -3.91
CA GLY A 96 29.09 -19.89 -5.23
C GLY A 96 30.21 -18.85 -5.17
N ASP A 97 31.42 -19.25 -5.53
CA ASP A 97 32.61 -18.39 -5.63
C ASP A 97 32.45 -17.32 -6.71
N ILE A 98 32.61 -16.04 -6.36
CA ILE A 98 32.66 -14.92 -7.31
C ILE A 98 34.08 -14.36 -7.35
N LYS A 99 34.75 -14.56 -8.49
CA LYS A 99 36.01 -13.92 -8.89
C LYS A 99 35.79 -12.42 -9.04
N ILE A 100 36.41 -11.62 -8.17
CA ILE A 100 36.35 -10.15 -8.20
C ILE A 100 37.41 -9.66 -9.20
N SER A 101 36.96 -9.21 -10.38
CA SER A 101 37.76 -8.35 -11.25
C SER A 101 37.64 -6.91 -10.78
N ASN A 102 38.77 -6.32 -10.37
CA ASN A 102 38.89 -4.93 -9.92
C ASN A 102 38.52 -3.93 -11.02
N GLU A 103 37.31 -3.36 -10.92
CA GLU A 103 37.03 -1.98 -11.31
C GLU A 103 36.32 -1.30 -10.14
N PHE A 104 37.10 -0.78 -9.19
CA PHE A 104 36.55 0.03 -8.11
C PHE A 104 36.19 1.41 -8.67
N LYS A 105 34.96 1.54 -9.17
CA LYS A 105 34.32 2.85 -9.32
C LYS A 105 34.16 3.43 -7.92
N SER A 106 34.62 4.66 -7.73
CA SER A 106 34.45 5.36 -6.46
C SER A 106 32.95 5.45 -6.16
N VAL A 107 32.57 5.33 -4.89
CA VAL A 107 31.18 5.53 -4.43
C VAL A 107 30.61 6.83 -5.02
N ASN A 108 31.43 7.87 -5.12
CA ASN A 108 31.07 9.15 -5.72
C ASN A 108 30.74 9.06 -7.24
N GLU A 109 31.42 8.19 -8.00
CA GLU A 109 31.17 7.98 -9.43
C GLU A 109 29.90 7.14 -9.69
N ILE A 110 29.61 6.17 -8.81
CA ILE A 110 28.39 5.36 -8.88
C ILE A 110 27.14 6.24 -8.66
N HIS A 111 27.21 7.15 -7.68
CA HIS A 111 26.09 8.06 -7.38
C HIS A 111 25.93 9.22 -8.38
N SER A 112 27.01 9.61 -9.08
CA SER A 112 26.97 10.69 -10.07
C SER A 112 26.37 10.27 -11.42
N ASN A 113 26.51 8.99 -11.80
CA ASN A 113 26.09 8.48 -13.10
C ASN A 113 24.81 7.64 -13.07
N SER A 114 24.29 7.27 -11.89
CA SER A 114 22.96 6.68 -11.81
C SER A 114 21.92 7.78 -11.97
N PRO A 115 20.97 7.68 -12.92
CA PRO A 115 19.76 8.48 -12.79
C PRO A 115 19.19 8.16 -11.41
N GLN A 116 19.05 9.17 -10.57
CA GLN A 116 18.40 9.08 -9.27
C GLN A 116 16.89 8.87 -9.52
N THR A 117 16.52 7.80 -10.23
CA THR A 117 15.14 7.32 -10.23
C THR A 117 14.91 6.85 -8.82
N SER A 118 14.12 7.60 -8.06
CA SER A 118 13.72 7.21 -6.73
C SER A 118 13.11 5.80 -6.80
N LEU A 119 13.16 5.03 -5.71
CA LEU A 119 12.40 3.76 -5.64
C LEU A 119 10.93 3.99 -6.05
N ALA A 120 10.38 5.17 -5.73
CA ALA A 120 9.06 5.61 -6.17
C ALA A 120 8.92 5.71 -7.71
N ASP A 121 9.95 6.18 -8.42
CA ASP A 121 9.96 6.24 -9.89
C ASP A 121 10.10 4.84 -10.50
N GLN A 122 10.86 3.95 -9.86
CA GLN A 122 11.01 2.56 -10.29
C GLN A 122 9.69 1.78 -10.14
N PHE A 123 8.95 1.99 -9.06
CA PHE A 123 7.58 1.47 -8.91
C PHE A 123 6.61 2.12 -9.89
N GLY A 124 6.75 3.43 -10.15
CA GLY A 124 5.94 4.17 -11.11
C GLY A 124 6.16 3.77 -12.58
N GLN A 125 7.21 3.02 -12.90
CA GLN A 125 7.50 2.52 -14.26
C GLN A 125 7.16 1.04 -14.45
N GLN A 126 6.61 0.36 -13.44
CA GLN A 126 6.25 -1.05 -13.60
C GLN A 126 5.15 -1.21 -14.65
N PRO A 127 5.27 -2.20 -15.56
CA PRO A 127 4.24 -2.51 -16.53
C PRO A 127 2.95 -2.89 -15.83
N ILE A 128 1.84 -2.35 -16.31
CA ILE A 128 0.52 -2.66 -15.77
C ILE A 128 -0.09 -3.78 -16.62
N SER A 129 -0.39 -4.91 -16.00
CA SER A 129 -1.10 -6.01 -16.67
C SER A 129 -2.60 -5.72 -16.80
N ASP A 130 -3.20 -5.12 -15.77
CA ASP A 130 -4.64 -4.87 -15.69
C ASP A 130 -4.92 -3.52 -15.01
N LEU A 131 -5.54 -2.59 -15.73
CA LEU A 131 -5.92 -1.28 -15.22
C LEU A 131 -6.90 -1.36 -14.05
N THR A 132 -7.74 -2.39 -13.99
CA THR A 132 -8.74 -2.53 -12.91
C THR A 132 -8.11 -2.89 -11.57
N LYS A 133 -6.95 -3.57 -11.60
CA LYS A 133 -6.21 -4.00 -10.39
C LYS A 133 -5.22 -2.95 -9.92
N GLU A 134 -4.62 -2.21 -10.86
CA GLU A 134 -3.65 -1.16 -10.54
C GLU A 134 -4.31 0.08 -9.92
N ILE A 135 -5.54 0.42 -10.34
CA ILE A 135 -6.23 1.60 -9.83
C ILE A 135 -6.77 1.32 -8.42
N GLY A 136 -6.13 1.93 -7.42
CA GLY A 136 -6.56 1.81 -6.03
C GLY A 136 -7.94 2.42 -5.75
N ILE A 137 -8.55 2.05 -4.62
CA ILE A 137 -9.91 2.47 -4.24
C ILE A 137 -10.10 4.00 -4.27
N ASN A 138 -9.08 4.73 -3.80
CA ASN A 138 -9.09 6.20 -3.74
C ASN A 138 -9.01 6.82 -5.13
N GLU A 139 -8.10 6.33 -5.98
CA GLU A 139 -7.97 6.81 -7.35
C GLU A 139 -9.23 6.51 -8.17
N LYS A 140 -9.82 5.31 -7.99
CA LYS A 140 -11.12 4.96 -8.58
C LYS A 140 -12.20 5.95 -8.20
N TYR A 141 -12.31 6.29 -6.91
CA TYR A 141 -13.30 7.27 -6.45
C TYR A 141 -13.07 8.65 -7.10
N LEU A 142 -11.84 9.14 -7.07
CA LEU A 142 -11.48 10.45 -7.65
C LEU A 142 -11.75 10.50 -9.16
N ILE A 143 -11.39 9.44 -9.90
CA ILE A 143 -11.64 9.35 -11.34
C ILE A 143 -13.14 9.27 -11.62
N THR A 144 -13.89 8.46 -10.87
CA THR A 144 -15.34 8.32 -11.06
C THR A 144 -16.06 9.64 -10.82
N GLU A 145 -15.71 10.35 -9.75
CA GLU A 145 -16.33 11.64 -9.41
C GLU A 145 -15.97 12.73 -10.42
N ASN A 146 -14.68 12.86 -10.78
CA ASN A 146 -14.22 13.98 -11.60
C ASN A 146 -14.39 13.76 -13.11
N LEU A 147 -14.35 12.51 -13.59
CA LEU A 147 -14.43 12.18 -15.02
C LEU A 147 -15.77 11.55 -15.39
N PHE A 148 -16.41 10.79 -14.51
CA PHE A 148 -17.66 10.07 -14.83
C PHE A 148 -18.88 10.65 -14.11
N SER A 149 -18.75 11.81 -13.45
CA SER A 149 -19.82 12.48 -12.71
C SER A 149 -20.51 11.57 -11.69
N GLY A 150 -19.74 10.68 -11.04
CA GLY A 150 -20.25 9.72 -10.06
C GLY A 150 -20.79 8.41 -10.64
N ASP A 151 -20.81 8.23 -11.98
CA ASP A 151 -21.27 6.98 -12.60
C ASP A 151 -20.21 5.87 -12.55
N SER A 152 -20.28 5.06 -11.51
CA SER A 152 -19.41 3.90 -11.29
C SER A 152 -19.56 2.81 -12.37
N LYS A 153 -20.74 2.68 -13.00
CA LYS A 153 -20.97 1.69 -14.07
C LYS A 153 -20.29 2.14 -15.37
N ALA A 154 -20.44 3.41 -15.72
CA ALA A 154 -19.75 3.99 -16.87
C ALA A 154 -18.22 3.89 -16.73
N TYR A 155 -17.69 4.20 -15.54
CA TYR A 155 -16.27 4.01 -15.24
C TYR A 155 -15.83 2.55 -15.46
N SER A 156 -16.53 1.60 -14.84
CA SER A 156 -16.14 0.19 -14.90
C SER A 156 -16.17 -0.37 -16.32
N THR A 157 -17.12 0.08 -17.14
CA THR A 157 -17.22 -0.30 -18.55
C THR A 157 -16.08 0.31 -19.36
N ALA A 158 -15.81 1.61 -19.17
CA ALA A 158 -14.74 2.32 -19.84
C ALA A 158 -13.36 1.73 -19.54
N ILE A 159 -13.07 1.38 -18.28
CA ILE A 159 -11.79 0.76 -17.91
C ILE A 159 -11.66 -0.65 -18.48
N LYS A 160 -12.74 -1.43 -18.53
CA LYS A 160 -12.73 -2.75 -19.18
C LYS A 160 -12.40 -2.64 -20.67
N GLU A 161 -13.10 -1.77 -21.39
CA GLU A 161 -12.81 -1.51 -22.81
C GLU A 161 -11.37 -1.02 -23.01
N LEU A 162 -10.88 -0.13 -22.14
CA LEU A 162 -9.48 0.32 -22.17
C LEU A 162 -8.46 -0.80 -21.94
N ASN A 163 -8.84 -1.82 -21.16
CA ASN A 163 -8.02 -3.01 -20.93
C ASN A 163 -8.14 -4.03 -22.08
N GLU A 164 -9.19 -3.98 -22.90
CA GLU A 164 -9.36 -4.89 -24.05
C GLU A 164 -8.60 -4.42 -25.30
N PHE A 165 -8.32 -3.12 -25.44
CA PHE A 165 -7.56 -2.65 -26.61
C PHE A 165 -6.17 -3.30 -26.70
N GLN A 166 -5.71 -3.46 -27.94
CA GLN A 166 -4.40 -4.05 -28.23
C GLN A 166 -3.31 -2.99 -28.39
N ASN A 167 -3.69 -1.79 -28.82
CA ASN A 167 -2.75 -0.71 -29.16
C ASN A 167 -3.03 0.54 -28.33
N ILE A 168 -1.95 1.24 -27.96
CA ILE A 168 -2.04 2.53 -27.25
C ILE A 168 -2.81 3.59 -28.05
N ASN A 169 -2.63 3.62 -29.38
CA ASN A 169 -3.31 4.59 -30.25
C ASN A 169 -4.83 4.45 -30.13
N GLN A 170 -5.35 3.22 -30.20
CA GLN A 170 -6.79 2.94 -30.05
C GLN A 170 -7.33 3.36 -28.68
N ALA A 171 -6.60 3.05 -27.61
CA ALA A 171 -6.98 3.44 -26.25
C ALA A 171 -6.97 4.98 -26.09
N SER A 172 -5.96 5.66 -26.66
CA SER A 172 -5.84 7.11 -26.59
C SER A 172 -6.93 7.83 -27.42
N ASP A 173 -7.29 7.27 -28.57
CA ASP A 173 -8.37 7.77 -29.41
C ASP A 173 -9.72 7.57 -28.73
N PHE A 174 -9.93 6.44 -28.05
CA PHE A 174 -11.15 6.18 -27.28
C PHE A 174 -11.31 7.18 -26.11
N LEU A 175 -10.24 7.46 -25.37
CA LEU A 175 -10.24 8.49 -24.31
C LEU A 175 -10.61 9.87 -24.87
N LYS A 176 -10.00 10.29 -25.98
CA LYS A 176 -10.19 11.64 -26.55
C LYS A 176 -11.49 11.80 -27.32
N ASN A 177 -11.89 10.80 -28.11
CA ASN A 177 -13.04 10.93 -29.02
C ASN A 177 -14.35 10.44 -28.41
N SER A 178 -14.31 9.38 -27.61
CA SER A 178 -15.53 8.79 -27.02
C SER A 178 -15.78 9.39 -25.64
N LEU A 179 -14.86 9.19 -24.70
CA LEU A 179 -15.08 9.53 -23.30
C LEU A 179 -15.02 11.03 -23.05
N SER A 180 -14.02 11.72 -23.60
CA SER A 180 -13.89 13.18 -23.43
C SER A 180 -15.05 13.95 -24.04
N LYS A 181 -15.65 13.48 -25.15
CA LYS A 181 -16.83 14.12 -25.74
C LYS A 181 -18.10 13.80 -24.97
N LYS A 182 -18.26 12.55 -24.52
CA LYS A 182 -19.45 12.09 -23.78
C LYS A 182 -19.58 12.74 -22.40
N HIS A 183 -18.46 12.89 -21.68
CA HIS A 183 -18.42 13.40 -20.32
C HIS A 183 -17.83 14.81 -20.20
N ASN A 184 -17.54 15.45 -21.34
CA ASN A 184 -17.08 16.83 -21.42
C ASN A 184 -15.85 17.12 -20.52
N TRP A 185 -14.88 16.19 -20.53
CA TRP A 185 -13.72 16.20 -19.64
C TRP A 185 -12.89 17.47 -19.73
N ASN A 186 -12.41 17.94 -18.59
CA ASN A 186 -11.50 19.06 -18.53
C ASN A 186 -10.06 18.60 -18.82
N PRO A 187 -9.40 19.07 -19.91
CA PRO A 187 -8.03 18.69 -20.23
C PRO A 187 -6.99 19.11 -19.18
N LYS A 188 -7.35 20.04 -18.28
CA LYS A 188 -6.50 20.49 -17.17
C LYS A 188 -6.67 19.63 -15.91
N SER A 189 -7.60 18.68 -15.88
CA SER A 189 -7.82 17.81 -14.72
C SER A 189 -6.61 16.93 -14.45
N ASN A 190 -6.18 16.87 -13.19
CA ASN A 190 -5.11 15.97 -12.75
C ASN A 190 -5.51 14.50 -12.88
N GLN A 191 -6.79 14.20 -12.66
CA GLN A 191 -7.35 12.85 -12.76
C GLN A 191 -7.30 12.34 -14.20
N LEU A 192 -7.55 13.21 -15.18
CA LEU A 192 -7.42 12.85 -16.60
C LEU A 192 -5.97 12.53 -16.97
N LYS A 193 -5.01 13.37 -16.54
CA LYS A 193 -3.57 13.12 -16.76
C LYS A 193 -3.13 11.80 -16.14
N ARG A 194 -3.62 11.51 -14.93
CA ARG A 194 -3.35 10.26 -14.22
C ARG A 194 -3.89 9.06 -14.99
N LEU A 195 -5.13 9.12 -15.47
CA LEU A 195 -5.74 8.06 -16.27
C LEU A 195 -4.96 7.81 -17.57
N ILE A 196 -4.55 8.88 -18.26
CA ILE A 196 -3.73 8.76 -19.47
C ILE A 196 -2.39 8.09 -19.15
N ASN A 197 -1.72 8.48 -18.08
CA ASN A 197 -0.44 7.89 -17.68
C ASN A 197 -0.58 6.39 -17.33
N LEU A 198 -1.66 5.99 -16.66
CA LEU A 198 -1.94 4.58 -16.39
C LEU A 198 -2.14 3.78 -17.68
N VAL A 199 -2.86 4.34 -18.64
CA VAL A 199 -3.03 3.73 -19.97
C VAL A 199 -1.70 3.64 -20.71
N GLU A 200 -0.90 4.70 -20.73
CA GLU A 200 0.43 4.69 -21.36
C GLU A 200 1.34 3.60 -20.76
N ARG A 201 1.41 3.51 -19.42
CA ARG A 201 2.19 2.50 -18.70
C ARG A 201 1.78 1.06 -19.02
N ARG A 202 0.49 0.81 -19.27
CA ARG A 202 -0.01 -0.50 -19.68
C ARG A 202 0.59 -0.94 -21.03
N TYR A 203 0.66 -0.02 -21.99
CA TYR A 203 1.07 -0.33 -23.36
C TYR A 203 2.56 -0.06 -23.65
N GLN A 204 3.31 0.54 -22.72
CA GLN A 204 4.72 0.87 -22.90
C GLN A 204 5.65 -0.35 -23.03
N ASN A 205 5.24 -1.52 -22.54
CA ASN A 205 6.07 -2.74 -22.52
C ASN A 205 5.49 -3.88 -23.37
N LYS A 206 4.64 -3.58 -24.36
CA LYS A 206 3.98 -4.58 -25.23
C LYS A 206 4.35 -4.41 -26.70
#